data_AF-A0A8S8ZCN4-F1
#
_entry.id   AF-A0A8S8ZCN4-F1
#
_cell.length_a   1.000
_cell.length_b   1.000
_cell.length_c   1.000
_cell.angle_alpha   90.00
_cell.angle_beta   90.00
_cell.angle_gamma   90.00
#
_symmetry.space_group_name_H-M   'P 1'
#
loop_
_entity.id
_entity.type
_entity.pdbx_description
1 polymer ?
#
loop_
_entity_poly.entity_id
_entity_poly.type
_entity_poly.pdbx_seq_one_letter_code
_entity_poly.pdbx_strand_id
1 'polypeptide(L)'
;MKDLGGGGLSCAISETAESLGIGIELDVKNVHLRESDLSPDEIMISESQERMLVISSPDNLSKIEKICDKFRIQCSVIGKVKEDKMMHVKNGNDTFWDYFLQILLHVVL
;
A
#
# COMPACT_ATOMS: atom_id res chain seq x y z
N MET A 1 10.49 4.39 4.07
CA MET A 1 9.20 5.08 4.28
C MET A 1 8.97 5.99 3.09
N LYS A 2 7.71 6.19 2.70
CA LYS A 2 7.32 6.95 1.50
C LYS A 2 5.99 7.64 1.76
N ASP A 3 5.88 8.93 1.45
CA ASP A 3 4.63 9.68 1.49
C ASP A 3 3.71 9.27 0.33
N LEU A 4 2.40 9.37 0.53
CA LEU A 4 1.42 9.13 -0.54
C LEU A 4 0.99 10.48 -1.13
N GLY A 5 1.25 10.64 -2.43
CA GLY A 5 0.83 11.80 -3.22
C GLY A 5 0.06 11.35 -4.46
N GLY A 6 0.50 11.80 -5.64
CA GLY A 6 -0.08 11.45 -6.93
C GLY A 6 -0.17 9.93 -7.14
N GLY A 7 -1.34 9.44 -7.54
CA GLY A 7 -1.61 8.01 -7.73
C GLY A 7 -1.70 7.18 -6.44
N GLY A 8 -1.63 7.79 -5.26
CA GLY A 8 -1.98 7.15 -3.99
C GLY A 8 -1.12 5.94 -3.62
N LEU A 9 -1.78 4.87 -3.14
CA LEU A 9 -1.12 3.63 -2.77
C LEU A 9 -0.49 2.94 -3.99
N SER A 10 -1.14 3.05 -5.16
CA SER A 10 -0.66 2.38 -6.37
C SER A 10 0.76 2.82 -6.74
N CYS A 11 1.02 4.13 -6.80
CA CYS A 11 2.35 4.68 -7.06
C CYS A 11 3.31 4.46 -5.90
N ALA A 12 2.90 4.74 -4.66
CA ALA A 12 3.79 4.62 -3.51
C ALA A 12 4.31 3.18 -3.34
N ILE A 13 3.46 2.18 -3.56
CA ILE A 13 3.80 0.76 -3.46
C ILE A 13 4.67 0.33 -4.64
N SER A 14 4.28 0.67 -5.88
CA SER A 14 5.04 0.26 -7.06
C SER A 14 6.45 0.84 -7.07
N GLU A 15 6.61 2.14 -6.79
CA GLU A 15 7.90 2.81 -6.70
C GLU A 15 8.78 2.22 -5.60
N THR A 16 8.18 1.93 -4.43
CA THR A 16 8.90 1.33 -3.30
C THR A 16 9.36 -0.09 -3.63
N ALA A 17 8.48 -0.89 -4.24
CA ALA A 17 8.78 -2.26 -4.60
C ALA A 17 9.86 -2.34 -5.70
N GLU A 18 9.77 -1.49 -6.72
CA GLU A 18 10.79 -1.36 -7.77
C GLU A 18 12.16 -0.94 -7.19
N SER A 19 12.18 0.12 -6.37
CA SER A 19 13.41 0.64 -5.77
C SER A 19 14.14 -0.38 -4.89
N LEU A 20 13.39 -1.31 -4.29
CA LEU A 20 13.92 -2.35 -3.40
C LEU A 20 14.10 -3.71 -4.11
N GLY A 21 13.62 -3.85 -5.35
CA GLY A 21 13.66 -5.11 -6.10
C GLY A 21 12.83 -6.24 -5.50
N ILE A 22 11.73 -5.89 -4.83
CA ILE A 22 10.83 -6.81 -4.09
C ILE A 22 9.43 -6.83 -4.72
N GLY A 23 8.58 -7.73 -4.24
CA GLY A 23 7.14 -7.68 -4.45
C GLY A 23 6.39 -7.31 -3.20
N ILE A 24 5.11 -6.99 -3.37
CA ILE A 24 4.23 -6.59 -2.29
C ILE A 24 2.88 -7.25 -2.47
N GLU A 25 2.37 -7.85 -1.41
CA GLU A 25 0.98 -8.28 -1.29
C GLU A 25 0.26 -7.38 -0.30
N LEU A 26 -0.89 -6.84 -0.68
CA LEU A 26 -1.78 -6.08 0.21
C LEU A 26 -3.25 -6.47 0.01
N ASP A 27 -4.06 -6.18 1.03
CA ASP A 27 -5.52 -6.29 0.97
C ASP A 27 -6.14 -4.92 1.23
N VAL A 28 -6.93 -4.44 0.28
CA VAL A 28 -7.57 -3.11 0.35
C VAL A 28 -8.55 -3.00 1.52
N LYS A 29 -9.06 -4.12 2.04
CA LYS A 29 -9.95 -4.12 3.22
C LYS A 29 -9.26 -3.68 4.51
N ASN A 30 -7.93 -3.75 4.56
CA ASN A 30 -7.15 -3.34 5.73
C ASN A 30 -6.77 -1.86 5.69
N VAL A 31 -7.08 -1.15 4.61
CA VAL A 31 -6.81 0.29 4.47
C VAL A 31 -7.85 1.07 5.26
N HIS A 32 -7.40 2.03 6.08
CA HIS A 32 -8.32 2.96 6.74
C HIS A 32 -9.01 3.86 5.70
N LEU A 33 -10.34 3.84 5.69
CA LEU A 33 -11.14 4.65 4.79
C LEU A 33 -11.80 5.80 5.57
N ARG A 34 -11.85 6.98 4.95
CA ARG A 34 -12.62 8.12 5.46
C ARG A 34 -14.09 8.04 5.04
N GLU A 35 -14.32 7.52 3.84
CA GLU A 35 -15.63 7.32 3.23
C GLU A 35 -15.90 5.82 3.16
N SER A 36 -17.11 5.40 3.53
CA SER A 36 -17.53 4.02 3.30
C SER A 36 -17.76 3.78 1.80
N ASP A 37 -17.72 2.52 1.38
CA ASP A 37 -18.17 2.06 0.06
C ASP A 37 -17.29 2.44 -1.14
N LEU A 38 -16.00 2.77 -0.91
CA LEU A 38 -15.03 2.91 -1.99
C LEU A 38 -14.72 1.54 -2.64
N SER A 39 -14.69 1.52 -3.96
CA SER A 39 -14.22 0.36 -4.73
C SER A 39 -12.71 0.13 -4.53
N PRO A 40 -12.19 -1.09 -4.76
CA PRO A 40 -10.77 -1.37 -4.68
C PRO A 40 -9.89 -0.44 -5.53
N ASP A 41 -10.33 -0.09 -6.76
CA ASP A 41 -9.66 0.88 -7.61
C ASP A 41 -9.52 2.24 -6.91
N GLU A 42 -10.63 2.78 -6.40
CA GLU A 42 -10.68 4.08 -5.74
C GLU A 42 -9.79 4.10 -4.50
N ILE A 43 -9.75 3.01 -3.72
CA ILE A 43 -8.84 2.90 -2.56
C ILE A 43 -7.38 2.98 -3.02
N MET A 44 -7.02 2.28 -4.09
CA MET A 44 -5.64 2.19 -4.59
C MET A 44 -5.13 3.51 -5.17
N ILE A 45 -5.96 4.23 -5.92
CA ILE A 45 -5.58 5.48 -6.58
C ILE A 45 -5.93 6.73 -5.77
N SER A 46 -6.65 6.60 -4.65
CA SER A 46 -7.02 7.74 -3.80
C SER A 46 -5.81 8.57 -3.45
N GLU A 47 -5.89 9.88 -3.65
CA GLU A 47 -4.85 10.87 -3.30
C GLU A 47 -5.17 11.60 -1.99
N SER A 48 -5.90 10.93 -1.08
CA SER A 48 -6.17 11.46 0.25
C SER A 48 -4.88 11.90 0.94
N GLN A 49 -4.91 13.11 1.48
CA GLN A 49 -3.75 13.75 2.11
C GLN A 49 -3.38 13.11 3.44
N GLU A 50 -2.15 13.38 3.91
CA GLU A 50 -1.64 13.01 5.23
C GLU A 50 -1.51 11.50 5.46
N ARG A 51 -0.97 10.78 4.46
CA ARG A 51 -0.72 9.34 4.55
C ARG A 51 0.76 9.02 4.30
N MET A 52 1.22 7.96 4.96
CA MET A 52 2.60 7.48 4.89
C MET A 52 2.61 5.95 4.75
N LEU A 53 3.39 5.43 3.81
CA LEU A 53 3.73 4.03 3.69
C LEU A 53 5.02 3.73 4.46
N VAL A 54 4.96 2.73 5.34
CA VAL A 54 6.10 2.29 6.15
C VAL A 54 6.29 0.79 5.97
N ILE A 55 7.51 0.39 5.61
CA ILE A 55 7.96 -1.00 5.60
C ILE A 55 8.86 -1.19 6.81
N SER A 56 8.63 -2.25 7.58
CA SER A 56 9.40 -2.60 8.77
C SER A 56 9.42 -4.11 8.99
N SER A 57 10.38 -4.58 9.79
CA SER A 57 10.37 -5.95 10.31
C SER A 57 9.15 -6.17 11.24
N PRO A 58 8.52 -7.36 11.22
CA PRO A 58 7.47 -7.73 12.17
C PRO A 58 7.85 -7.50 13.64
N ASP A 59 9.12 -7.67 14.00
CA ASP A 59 9.62 -7.49 15.37
C ASP A 59 9.45 -6.05 15.89
N ASN A 60 9.37 -5.08 14.97
CA ASN A 60 9.19 -3.67 15.30
C ASN A 60 7.72 -3.26 15.35
N LEU A 61 6.77 -4.12 14.96
CA LEU A 61 5.36 -3.75 14.81
C LEU A 61 4.78 -3.19 16.12
N SER A 62 4.96 -3.91 17.24
CA SER A 62 4.46 -3.46 18.55
C SER A 62 5.05 -2.11 18.98
N LYS A 63 6.31 -1.83 18.60
CA LYS A 63 6.94 -0.54 18.90
C LYS A 63 6.35 0.58 18.04
N ILE A 64 6.08 0.32 16.76
CA ILE A 64 5.45 1.27 15.84
C ILE A 64 4.03 1.60 16.31
N GLU A 65 3.23 0.58 16.64
CA GLU A 65 1.86 0.76 17.15
C GLU A 65 1.84 1.64 18.41
N LYS A 66 2.74 1.38 19.38
CA LYS A 66 2.87 2.22 20.59
C LYS A 66 3.24 3.68 20.27
N ILE A 67 4.05 3.91 19.24
CA ILE A 67 4.40 5.28 18.80
C ILE A 67 3.17 5.93 18.17
N CYS A 68 2.49 5.25 17.26
CA CYS A 68 1.26 5.73 16.63
C CYS A 68 0.19 6.08 17.67
N ASP A 69 -0.05 5.21 18.64
CA ASP A 69 -0.98 5.45 19.75
C ASP A 69 -0.60 6.68 20.58
N LYS A 70 0.68 6.82 20.95
CA LYS A 70 1.19 7.98 21.71
C LYS A 70 0.87 9.30 21.01
N PHE A 71 0.95 9.34 19.69
CA PHE A 71 0.68 10.52 18.88
C PHE A 71 -0.75 10.56 18.31
N ARG A 72 -1.62 9.61 18.67
CA ARG A 72 -2.99 9.47 18.17
C ARG A 72 -3.08 9.37 16.64
N ILE A 73 -2.11 8.70 16.04
CA ILE A 73 -2.03 8.42 14.61
C ILE A 73 -2.64 7.04 14.36
N GLN A 74 -3.59 6.95 13.43
CA GLN A 74 -4.14 5.66 13.02
C GLN A 74 -3.13 4.92 12.12
N CYS A 75 -2.77 3.70 12.48
CA CYS A 75 -1.93 2.82 11.67
C CYS A 75 -2.58 1.46 11.49
N SER A 76 -2.49 0.89 10.28
CA SER A 76 -2.92 -0.48 10.00
C SER A 76 -1.86 -1.21 9.19
N VAL A 77 -1.72 -2.50 9.47
CA VAL A 77 -0.93 -3.39 8.62
C VAL A 77 -1.79 -3.77 7.42
N ILE A 78 -1.43 -3.26 6.24
CA ILE A 78 -2.21 -3.48 5.01
C ILE A 78 -1.72 -4.66 4.18
N GLY A 79 -0.50 -5.14 4.45
CA GLY A 79 0.16 -6.11 3.57
C GLY A 79 1.54 -6.54 4.06
N LYS A 80 2.27 -7.23 3.20
CA LYS A 80 3.62 -7.77 3.45
C LYS A 80 4.48 -7.76 2.20
N VAL A 81 5.79 -7.79 2.41
CA VAL A 81 6.78 -7.96 1.35
C VAL A 81 6.81 -9.40 0.86
N LYS A 82 7.06 -9.58 -0.44
CA LYS A 82 7.17 -10.84 -1.15
C LYS A 82 8.49 -10.90 -1.91
N GLU A 83 8.95 -12.11 -2.20
CA GLU A 83 10.19 -12.37 -2.96
C GLU A 83 9.96 -12.42 -4.48
N ASP A 84 8.70 -12.50 -4.92
CA ASP A 84 8.31 -12.29 -6.32
C ASP A 84 8.38 -10.80 -6.65
N LYS A 85 8.71 -10.37 -7.88
CA LYS A 85 8.72 -8.93 -8.24
C LYS A 85 7.34 -8.46 -8.70
N MET A 86 6.32 -8.87 -7.96
CA MET A 86 4.92 -8.73 -8.34
C MET A 86 4.18 -7.82 -7.36
N MET A 87 3.12 -7.19 -7.84
CA MET A 87 2.14 -6.48 -7.03
C MET A 87 0.87 -7.30 -6.96
N HIS A 88 0.57 -7.81 -5.77
CA HIS A 88 -0.63 -8.57 -5.47
C HIS A 88 -1.59 -7.70 -4.65
N VAL A 89 -2.69 -7.27 -5.25
CA VAL A 89 -3.75 -6.54 -4.56
C VAL A 89 -4.94 -7.47 -4.39
N LYS A 90 -5.39 -7.63 -3.15
CA LYS A 90 -6.55 -8.44 -2.77
C LYS A 90 -7.68 -7.55 -2.30
N ASN A 91 -8.89 -8.09 -2.40
CA ASN A 91 -10.10 -7.58 -1.74
C ASN A 91 -10.70 -8.72 -0.90
N GLY A 92 -10.16 -8.96 0.29
CA GLY A 92 -10.43 -10.18 1.06
C GLY A 92 -9.92 -11.42 0.34
N ASN A 93 -10.83 -12.31 -0.06
CA ASN A 93 -10.46 -13.58 -0.69
C ASN A 93 -10.21 -13.46 -2.21
N ASP A 94 -10.67 -12.36 -2.81
CA ASP A 94 -10.58 -12.16 -4.24
C ASP A 94 -9.25 -11.50 -4.60
N THR A 95 -8.57 -12.05 -5.63
CA THR A 95 -7.44 -11.36 -6.27
C THR A 95 -8.00 -10.26 -7.15
N PHE A 96 -7.63 -9.03 -6.84
CA PHE A 96 -8.06 -7.85 -7.57
C PHE A 96 -7.05 -7.46 -8.66
N TRP A 97 -5.78 -7.24 -8.28
CA TRP A 97 -4.68 -7.05 -9.22
C TRP A 97 -3.56 -8.04 -8.94
N ASP A 98 -2.95 -8.57 -9.99
CA ASP A 98 -1.78 -9.43 -9.91
C ASP A 98 -0.93 -9.23 -11.16
N TYR A 99 0.12 -8.41 -11.06
CA TYR A 99 0.97 -8.07 -12.20
C TYR A 99 2.43 -7.84 -11.79
N PHE A 100 3.31 -8.02 -12.78
CA PHE A 100 4.75 -7.87 -12.61
C PHE A 100 5.14 -6.39 -12.61
N LEU A 101 5.97 -5.98 -11.66
CA LEU A 101 6.33 -4.58 -11.42
C LEU A 101 7.32 -3.96 -12.43
N GLN A 102 7.67 -4.66 -13.52
CA GLN A 102 8.67 -4.15 -14.48
C GLN A 102 8.08 -3.49 -15.74
N ILE A 103 6.79 -3.67 -16.05
CA ILE A 103 6.22 -3.16 -17.31
C ILE A 103 5.00 -2.29 -17.01
N LEU A 104 5.19 -0.98 -17.11
CA LEU A 104 4.13 0.03 -17.15
C LEU A 104 4.36 0.90 -18.40
N LEU A 105 3.37 0.90 -19.29
CA LEU A 105 3.38 1.68 -20.53
C LEU A 105 2.70 3.04 -20.27
N HIS A 106 3.36 4.10 -20.68
CA HIS A 106 2.80 5.43 -20.70
C HIS A 106 1.90 5.60 -21.94
N VAL A 107 0.64 6.01 -21.74
CA VAL A 107 -0.22 6.57 -22.79
C VAL A 107 -0.71 7.93 -22.31
N VAL A 108 -0.43 8.96 -23.09
CA VAL A 108 -1.00 10.31 -22.99
C VAL A 108 -1.42 10.74 -24.41
N LEU A 109 -2.56 11.45 -24.49
CA LEU A 109 -3.07 12.19 -25.66
C LEU A 109 -2.33 13.52 -25.85
#